data_AF-A0A0W0YGD9-F1
#
_entry.id   AF-A0A0W0YGD9-F1
#
_cell.length_a   1.000
_cell.length_b   1.000
_cell.length_c   1.000
_cell.angle_alpha   90.00
_cell.angle_beta   90.00
_cell.angle_gamma   90.00
#
_symmetry.space_group_name_H-M   'P 1'
#
loop_
_entity.id
_entity.type
_entity.pdbx_description
1 polymer ?
#
loop_
_entity_poly.entity_id
_entity_poly.type
_entity_poly.pdbx_seq_one_letter_code
_entity_poly.pdbx_strand_id
1 'polypeptide(L)' 'MKKIFQWLAVVLDDIVGVAEEKPNKRYMSIYEAQKKFDAGLISMHEYNEVLKRTRM' A
#
# COMPACT_ATOMS: atom_id res chain seq x y z
N MET A 1 4.31 2.74 36.04
CA MET A 1 5.30 2.20 35.08
C MET A 1 4.75 1.00 34.30
N LYS A 2 4.52 -0.19 34.89
CA LYS A 2 4.02 -1.38 34.16
C LYS A 2 2.74 -1.16 33.31
N LYS A 3 1.78 -0.38 33.82
CA LYS A 3 0.52 -0.07 33.11
C LYS A 3 0.73 0.69 31.80
N ILE A 4 1.74 1.57 31.73
CA ILE A 4 2.01 2.38 30.54
C ILE A 4 2.59 1.51 29.43
N PHE A 5 3.48 0.58 29.77
CA PHE A 5 4.05 -0.37 28.81
C PHE A 5 3.00 -1.35 28.27
N GLN A 6 2.03 -1.76 29.09
CA GLN A 6 0.92 -2.60 28.64
C GLN A 6 0.01 -1.87 27.63
N TRP A 7 -0.30 -0.61 27.91
CA TRP A 7 -1.06 0.23 26.98
C TRP A 7 -0.32 0.46 25.67
N LEU A 8 1.00 0.72 25.73
CA LEU A 8 1.85 0.84 24.55
C LEU A 8 1.88 -0.44 23.72
N ALA A 9 1.98 -1.61 24.35
CA ALA A 9 1.98 -2.89 23.64
C ALA A 9 0.68 -3.14 22.89
N VAL A 10 -0.47 -2.85 23.50
CA VAL A 10 -1.79 -3.01 22.86
C VAL A 10 -1.95 -2.06 21.67
N VAL A 11 -1.52 -0.80 21.81
CA VAL A 11 -1.58 0.17 20.71
C VAL A 11 -0.64 -0.23 19.56
N LEU A 12 0.54 -0.78 19.87
CA LEU A 12 1.48 -1.25 18.85
C LEU A 12 0.95 -2.49 18.11
N ASP A 13 0.34 -3.43 18.82
CA ASP A 13 -0.28 -4.63 18.23
C ASP A 13 -1.42 -4.27 17.26
N ASP A 14 -2.26 -3.31 17.66
CA ASP A 14 -3.37 -2.79 16.84
C ASP A 14 -2.85 -2.06 15.59
N ILE A 15 -1.78 -1.27 15.71
CA ILE A 15 -1.15 -0.60 14.56
C ILE A 15 -0.49 -1.61 13.61
N VAL A 16 0.15 -2.66 14.14
CA VAL A 16 0.76 -3.72 13.32
C VAL A 16 -0.32 -4.53 12.60
N GLY A 17 -1.41 -4.89 13.28
CA GLY A 17 -2.57 -5.55 12.67
C GLY A 17 -3.19 -4.72 11.54
N VAL A 18 -3.33 -3.40 11.74
CA VAL A 18 -3.82 -2.48 10.69
C VAL A 18 -2.81 -2.30 9.55
N ALA A 19 -1.51 -2.39 9.83
CA ALA A 19 -0.46 -2.34 8.80
C ALA A 19 -0.42 -3.62 7.96
N GLU A 20 -0.69 -4.79 8.55
CA GLU A 20 -0.84 -6.07 7.84
C GLU A 20 -2.18 -6.14 7.08
N GLU A 21 -3.26 -5.56 7.61
CA GLU A 21 -4.56 -5.44 6.92
C GLU A 21 -4.60 -4.31 5.88
N LYS A 22 -3.50 -3.55 5.73
CA LYS A 22 -3.34 -2.67 4.59
C LYS A 22 -2.77 -3.51 3.44
N PRO A 23 -3.55 -3.93 2.43
CA PRO A 23 -2.98 -4.23 1.15
C PRO A 23 -2.49 -2.89 0.59
N ASN A 24 -1.31 -2.43 1.01
CA ASN A 24 -0.71 -1.16 0.59
C ASN A 24 -0.25 -1.19 -0.88
N LYS A 25 -0.83 -2.09 -1.66
CA LYS A 25 -0.79 -2.15 -3.11
C LYS A 25 -2.16 -2.68 -3.49
N ARG A 26 -3.18 -1.82 -3.53
CA ARG A 26 -4.35 -2.09 -4.38
C ARG A 26 -3.74 -2.37 -5.75
N TYR A 27 -3.70 -3.65 -6.15
CA TYR A 27 -3.05 -4.06 -7.38
C TYR A 27 -3.79 -3.36 -8.50
N MET A 28 -3.19 -2.29 -9.01
CA MET A 28 -3.72 -1.56 -10.14
C MET A 28 -3.47 -2.43 -11.35
N SER A 29 -4.53 -2.81 -12.05
CA SER A 29 -4.36 -3.55 -13.31
C SER A 29 -3.63 -2.67 -14.33
N ILE A 30 -2.99 -3.29 -15.33
CA ILE A 30 -2.37 -2.54 -16.44
C ILE A 30 -3.38 -1.58 -17.07
N TYR A 31 -4.62 -2.03 -17.25
CA TYR A 31 -5.70 -1.23 -17.84
C TYR A 31 -6.02 0.02 -17.00
N GLU A 32 -6.14 -0.13 -15.69
CA GLU A 32 -6.37 1.01 -14.78
C GLU A 32 -5.17 1.96 -14.72
N ALA A 33 -3.95 1.42 -14.76
CA ALA A 33 -2.74 2.21 -14.77
C ALA A 33 -2.62 3.01 -16.07
N GLN A 34 -2.93 2.40 -17.22
CA GLN A 34 -2.97 3.08 -18.50
C GLN A 34 -4.00 4.20 -18.51
N LYS A 35 -5.23 3.93 -18.06
CA LYS A 35 -6.28 4.95 -17.96
C LYS A 35 -5.89 6.13 -17.05
N LYS A 36 -5.20 5.87 -15.94
CA LYS A 36 -4.72 6.91 -15.03
C LYS A 36 -3.53 7.67 -15.58
N PHE A 37 -2.64 7.01 -16.31
CA PHE A 37 -1.51 7.64 -16.97
C PHE A 37 -1.97 8.58 -18.09
N ASP A 38 -2.93 8.13 -18.92
CA ASP A 38 -3.54 8.95 -19.97
C ASP A 38 -4.30 10.15 -19.38
N ALA A 39 -4.87 10.00 -18.19
CA ALA A 39 -5.51 11.09 -17.44
C ALA A 39 -4.52 12.00 -16.70
N GLY A 40 -3.21 11.73 -16.76
CA GLY A 40 -2.18 12.48 -16.04
C GLY A 40 -2.23 12.34 -14.50
N LEU A 41 -2.96 11.34 -14.00
CA LEU A 41 -3.17 11.10 -12.56
C LEU A 41 -2.03 10.31 -11.91
N ILE A 42 -1.19 9.65 -12.70
CA ILE A 42 0.00 8.93 -12.25
C ILE A 42 1.18 9.26 -13.14
N SER A 43 2.38 9.15 -12.58
CA SER A 43 3.64 9.34 -13.30
C SER A 43 4.00 8.13 -14.17
N MET A 44 4.88 8.35 -15.16
CA MET A 44 5.46 7.28 -15.98
C MET A 44 6.21 6.25 -15.13
N HIS A 45 6.81 6.68 -14.02
CA HIS A 45 7.48 5.79 -13.08
C HIS A 45 6.47 4.82 -12.41
N GLU A 46 5.35 5.33 -11.92
CA GLU A 46 4.28 4.51 -11.32
C GLU A 46 3.65 3.55 -12.34
N TYR A 47 3.45 4.00 -13.58
CA TYR A 47 2.96 3.14 -14.67
C TYR A 47 3.94 1.99 -14.97
N ASN A 48 5.24 2.28 -15.06
CA ASN A 48 6.26 1.26 -15.30
C ASN A 48 6.36 0.23 -14.16
N GLU A 49 6.18 0.65 -12.91
CA GLU A 49 6.16 -0.27 -11.77
C GLU A 49 4.95 -1.23 -11.82
N VAL A 50 3.81 -0.78 -12.34
CA VAL A 50 2.66 -1.67 -12.61
C VAL A 50 2.99 -2.65 -13.73
N LEU A 51 3.55 -2.18 -14.85
CA LEU A 51 3.91 -3.03 -15.99
C LEU A 51 4.94 -4.11 -15.63
N LYS A 52 5.98 -3.78 -14.86
CA LYS A 52 7.00 -4.75 -14.43
C LYS A 52 6.39 -5.89 -13.60
N ARG A 53 5.43 -5.58 -12.72
CA ARG A 53 4.78 -6.57 -11.85
C ARG A 53 3.91 -7.55 -12.61
N THR A 54 3.24 -7.12 -13.68
CA THR A 54 2.39 -8.02 -14.48
C THR A 54 3.20 -8.86 -15.47
N ARG A 55 4.45 -8.51 -15.74
CA ARG A 55 5.35 -9.24 -16.65
C ARG A 55 6.19 -10.32 -15.96
N MET A 56 6.16 -10.38 -14.62
CA MET A 56 6.64 -11.51 -13.81
C MET A 56 5.51 -12.50 -13.60
#